data_AF-A0AAP8GFQ0-F1
#
_entry.id   AF-A0AAP8GFQ0-F1
#
_cell.length_a   1.000
_cell.length_b   1.000
_cell.length_c   1.000
_cell.angle_alpha   90.00
_cell.angle_beta   90.00
_cell.angle_gamma   90.00
#
_symmetry.space_group_name_H-M   'P 1'
#
loop_
_entity.id
_entity.type
_entity.pdbx_description
1 polymer ?
#
loop_
_entity_poly.entity_id
_entity_poly.type
_entity_poly.pdbx_seq_one_letter_code
_entity_poly.pdbx_strand_id
1 'polypeptide(L)' 'KEIVFAPNQTAYNKFINEMAMDNKVAPAHNYLNRIVEPESKDALAELLKRPGAALQLAGKVNEIYAPELEIEVKN' A
#
# COMPACT_ATOMS: atom_id res chain seq x y z
N LYS A 1 3.45 -5.97 -17.16
CA LYS A 1 2.12 -6.47 -16.76
C LYS A 1 1.46 -5.37 -15.97
N GLU A 2 0.22 -5.05 -16.29
CA GLU A 2 -0.60 -4.15 -15.49
C GLU A 2 -1.00 -4.85 -14.19
N ILE A 3 -0.98 -4.13 -13.08
CA ILE A 3 -1.38 -4.63 -11.75
C ILE A 3 -2.47 -3.70 -11.27
N VAL A 4 -3.64 -4.28 -11.00
CA VAL A 4 -4.81 -3.52 -10.54
C VAL A 4 -4.94 -3.65 -9.03
N PHE A 5 -5.13 -2.52 -8.36
CA PHE A 5 -5.34 -2.42 -6.93
C PHE A 5 -6.70 -1.78 -6.63
N ALA A 6 -7.43 -2.36 -5.67
CA ALA A 6 -8.67 -1.87 -5.10
C ALA A 6 -8.46 -1.54 -3.60
N PRO A 7 -7.75 -0.43 -3.29
CA PRO A 7 -7.53 -0.02 -1.91
C PRO A 7 -8.86 0.32 -1.22
N ASN A 8 -8.91 0.04 0.09
CA ASN A 8 -10.06 0.31 0.92
C ASN A 8 -9.62 0.70 2.34
N GLN A 9 -10.53 1.33 3.08
CA GLN A 9 -10.21 1.97 4.35
C GLN A 9 -9.78 0.94 5.40
N THR A 10 -10.40 -0.24 5.39
CA THR A 10 -10.05 -1.33 6.31
C THR A 10 -8.62 -1.80 6.09
N ALA A 11 -8.22 -2.06 4.85
CA ALA A 11 -6.87 -2.49 4.52
C ALA A 11 -5.83 -1.40 4.79
N TYR A 12 -6.15 -0.15 4.46
CA TYR A 12 -5.29 1.01 4.71
C TYR A 12 -5.06 1.24 6.21
N ASN A 13 -6.12 1.31 7.01
CA ASN A 13 -5.98 1.48 8.46
C ASN A 13 -5.18 0.34 9.09
N LYS A 14 -5.41 -0.89 8.63
CA LYS A 14 -4.62 -2.04 9.10
C LYS A 14 -3.15 -1.92 8.73
N PHE A 15 -2.84 -1.44 7.52
CA PHE A 15 -1.48 -1.13 7.11
C PHE A 15 -0.82 -0.09 8.04
N ILE A 16 -1.49 1.03 8.32
CA ILE A 16 -0.97 2.06 9.23
C ILE A 16 -0.71 1.48 10.63
N ASN A 17 -1.65 0.70 11.16
CA ASN A 17 -1.54 0.11 12.50
C ASN A 17 -0.44 -0.97 12.60
N GLU A 18 -0.13 -1.65 11.49
CA GLU A 18 0.92 -2.67 11.44
C GLU A 18 2.33 -2.07 11.25
N MET A 19 2.45 -0.79 10.86
CA MET A 19 3.75 -0.14 10.69
C MET A 19 4.46 0.12 12.02
N ALA A 20 5.68 -0.42 12.15
CA ALA A 20 6.60 -0.13 13.23
C ALA A 20 7.87 0.58 12.71
N MET A 21 8.69 1.13 13.61
CA MET A 21 9.92 1.87 13.22
C MET A 21 10.93 0.99 12.47
N ASP A 22 11.06 -0.27 12.87
CA ASP A 22 11.98 -1.28 12.33
C ASP A 22 11.31 -2.25 11.35
N ASN A 23 9.98 -2.28 11.26
CA ASN A 23 9.24 -3.17 10.39
C ASN A 23 8.23 -2.43 9.51
N LYS A 24 8.66 -2.07 8.30
CA LYS A 24 7.84 -1.41 7.27
C LYS A 24 7.58 -2.26 6.04
N VAL A 25 8.46 -3.23 5.76
CA VAL A 25 8.37 -4.09 4.56
C VAL A 25 7.22 -5.07 4.68
N ALA A 26 7.08 -5.76 5.81
CA ALA A 26 6.01 -6.76 5.98
C ALA A 26 4.61 -6.13 5.96
N PRO A 27 4.34 -4.99 6.65
CA PRO A 27 3.07 -4.27 6.52
C PRO A 27 2.74 -3.87 5.08
N ALA A 28 3.71 -3.32 4.33
CA ALA A 28 3.50 -2.93 2.94
C ALA A 28 3.20 -4.14 2.03
N HIS A 29 3.91 -5.25 2.23
CA HIS A 29 3.67 -6.48 1.49
C HIS A 29 2.27 -7.05 1.78
N ASN A 30 1.87 -7.10 3.05
CA ASN A 30 0.55 -7.58 3.46
C ASN A 30 -0.57 -6.68 2.95
N TYR A 31 -0.36 -5.37 2.99
CA TYR A 31 -1.31 -4.39 2.47
C TYR A 31 -1.58 -4.62 0.98
N LEU A 32 -0.53 -4.65 0.16
CA LEU A 32 -0.66 -4.87 -1.30
C LEU A 32 -1.37 -6.19 -1.62
N ASN A 33 -1.10 -7.27 -0.88
CA ASN A 33 -1.80 -8.55 -1.08
C ASN A 33 -3.29 -8.50 -0.69
N ARG A 34 -3.69 -7.62 0.23
CA ARG A 34 -5.10 -7.45 0.62
C ARG A 34 -5.90 -6.64 -0.40
N ILE A 35 -5.23 -5.77 -1.17
CA ILE A 35 -5.89 -4.82 -2.07
C ILE A 35 -5.67 -5.13 -3.55
N VAL A 36 -4.82 -6.09 -3.91
CA VAL A 36 -4.61 -6.47 -5.31
C VAL A 36 -5.79 -7.28 -5.83
N GLU A 37 -6.19 -7.01 -7.08
CA GLU A 37 -7.20 -7.81 -7.75
C GLU A 37 -6.73 -9.26 -7.94
N PRO A 38 -7.62 -10.26 -7.87
CA PRO A 38 -7.24 -11.67 -7.97
C PRO A 38 -6.40 -12.00 -9.21
N GLU A 39 -6.73 -11.41 -10.35
CA GLU A 39 -6.04 -11.60 -11.63
C GLU A 39 -4.61 -11.03 -11.63
N SER A 40 -4.32 -10.09 -10.73
CA SER A 40 -3.04 -9.40 -10.61
C SER A 40 -2.09 -10.03 -9.57
N LYS A 41 -2.54 -11.06 -8.82
CA LYS A 41 -1.76 -11.67 -7.72
C LYS A 41 -0.40 -12.21 -8.14
N ASP A 42 -0.34 -12.97 -9.24
CA ASP A 42 0.93 -13.56 -9.71
C ASP A 42 1.90 -12.46 -10.18
N ALA A 43 1.38 -11.43 -10.85
CA ALA A 43 2.19 -10.29 -11.29
C ALA A 43 2.75 -9.50 -10.11
N LEU A 44 1.93 -9.30 -9.06
CA LEU A 44 2.39 -8.70 -7.81
C LEU A 44 3.45 -9.56 -7.13
N ALA A 45 3.23 -10.87 -6.99
CA ALA A 45 4.17 -11.77 -6.33
C ALA A 45 5.56 -11.75 -6.99
N GLU A 46 5.63 -11.77 -8.33
CA GLU A 46 6.89 -11.62 -9.05
C GLU A 46 7.56 -10.26 -8.80
N LEU A 47 6.77 -9.18 -8.73
CA LEU A 47 7.30 -7.84 -8.51
C LEU A 47 7.83 -7.66 -7.08
N LEU A 48 7.17 -8.25 -6.08
CA LEU A 48 7.55 -8.18 -4.67
C LEU A 48 8.84 -8.94 -4.34
N LYS A 49 9.36 -9.76 -5.25
CA LYS A 49 10.73 -10.33 -5.13
C LYS A 49 11.82 -9.27 -5.19
N ARG A 50 11.54 -8.09 -5.76
CA ARG A 50 12.51 -6.98 -5.85
C ARG A 50 12.59 -6.24 -4.51
N PRO A 51 13.79 -6.08 -3.92
CA PRO A 51 13.95 -5.33 -2.68
C PRO A 51 13.35 -3.92 -2.78
N GLY A 52 12.59 -3.50 -1.75
CA GLY A 52 11.97 -2.19 -1.69
C GLY A 52 10.69 -2.00 -2.53
N ALA A 53 10.35 -2.93 -3.44
CA ALA A 53 9.19 -2.80 -4.31
C ALA A 53 7.87 -2.65 -3.54
N ALA A 54 7.71 -3.39 -2.43
CA ALA A 54 6.53 -3.29 -1.58
C ALA A 54 6.28 -1.86 -1.08
N LEU A 55 7.33 -1.18 -0.61
CA LEU A 55 7.21 0.18 -0.09
C LEU A 55 6.95 1.19 -1.20
N GLN A 56 7.62 1.05 -2.34
CA GLN A 56 7.41 1.93 -3.50
C GLN A 56 5.97 1.83 -4.04
N LEU A 57 5.46 0.61 -4.18
CA LEU A 57 4.09 0.37 -4.64
C LEU A 57 3.06 0.87 -3.64
N ALA A 58 3.20 0.54 -2.35
CA ALA A 58 2.29 1.01 -1.32
C ALA A 58 2.25 2.55 -1.27
N GLY A 59 3.41 3.20 -1.41
CA GLY A 59 3.49 4.66 -1.53
C GLY A 59 2.70 5.19 -2.72
N LYS A 60 2.94 4.67 -3.92
CA LYS A 60 2.24 5.11 -5.14
C LYS A 60 0.73 4.86 -5.10
N VAL A 61 0.30 3.72 -4.56
CA VAL A 61 -1.13 3.44 -4.38
C VAL A 61 -1.76 4.43 -3.40
N ASN A 62 -1.09 4.74 -2.29
CA ASN A 62 -1.62 5.62 -1.26
C ASN A 62 -1.58 7.10 -1.64
N GLU A 63 -0.64 7.55 -2.48
CA GLU A 63 -0.67 8.90 -3.09
C GLU A 63 -2.01 9.16 -3.81
N ILE A 64 -2.60 8.13 -4.43
CA ILE A 64 -3.88 8.22 -5.14
C ILE A 64 -5.06 7.98 -4.20
N TYR A 65 -4.95 6.99 -3.32
CA TYR A 65 -6.07 6.55 -2.47
C TYR A 65 -6.32 7.45 -1.25
N ALA A 66 -5.24 7.90 -0.60
CA ALA A 66 -5.26 8.67 0.64
C ALA A 66 -4.36 9.90 0.49
N PRO A 67 -4.74 10.86 -0.38
CA PRO A 67 -3.96 12.07 -0.59
C PRO A 67 -3.86 12.90 0.70
N GLU A 68 -2.78 13.66 0.81
CA GLU A 68 -2.55 14.55 1.96
C GLU A 68 -3.65 15.61 2.05
N LEU A 69 -4.17 15.83 3.26
CA LEU A 69 -5.18 16.84 3.51
C LEU A 69 -4.50 18.17 3.87
N GLU A 70 -4.64 19.17 3.00
CA GLU A 70 -4.27 20.55 3.33
C GLU A 70 -5.38 21.17 4.18
N ILE A 71 -5.10 21.41 5.47
CA ILE A 71 -6.05 22.00 6.41
C ILE A 71 -5.41 23.24 7.05
N GLU A 72 -6.07 24.39 6.91
CA GLU A 72 -5.75 25.60 7.67
C GLU A 72 -6.80 25.83 8.76
N VAL A 73 -6.35 25.95 10.02
CA VAL A 73 -7.21 26.30 11.16
C VAL A 73 -7.04 27.79 11.45
N LYS A 74 -8.14 28.55 11.38
CA LYS A 74 -8.17 29.97 11.78
C LYS A 74 -8.85 30.08 13.15
N ASN A 75 -8.20 30.83 14.05
CA ASN A 75 -8.74 31.21 15.36
C ASN A 75 -9.60 32.47 15.26
#